data_AF-A0A929QKC7-F1
#
_entry.id   AF-A0A929QKC7-F1
#
_cell.length_a   1.000
_cell.length_b   1.000
_cell.length_c   1.000
_cell.angle_alpha   90.00
_cell.angle_beta   90.00
_cell.angle_gamma   90.00
#
_symmetry.space_group_name_H-M   'P 1'
#
loop_
_entity.id
_entity.type
_entity.pdbx_description
1 polymer ?
#
loop_
_entity_poly.entity_id
_entity_poly.type
_entity_poly.pdbx_seq_one_letter_code
_entity_poly.pdbx_strand_id
1 'polypeptide(L)'
;MKKLLFLAAGVLSALNLYSAQMINGIAAIVENEPITLYEVYSLKEQLKTTEQDALNLLIRDRLEDAQIKNLNLSVTPFELNDRIEAIAKQNGMTNAQFRSSIQAQGMDFLDFKNNLEHKMLQEKLYKSIAAEAGKNINEQKAKAYFDANPDKFKVFSTARVVVYRAKDPDLLEAQKTSPKLLDGVQTQEVSLDYQSIDPRLAAIISSTNNGDYTQPLQGPDSFDMFLVKEKIGSYTPSFADVKDNVINELYQGEQEKLMSDYFEKLRAKAKIQILR
;
A
#
# COMPACT_ATOMS: atom_id res chain seq x y z
N MET A 1 -27.09 12.10 -75.27
CA MET A 1 -28.14 12.09 -74.22
C MET A 1 -28.19 10.70 -73.61
N LYS A 2 -28.04 10.59 -72.27
CA LYS A 2 -28.55 9.56 -71.30
C LYS A 2 -28.48 8.07 -71.72
N LYS A 3 -28.11 7.07 -70.91
CA LYS A 3 -27.75 6.80 -69.50
C LYS A 3 -27.37 5.28 -69.48
N LEU A 4 -26.29 4.85 -68.80
CA LEU A 4 -26.28 3.98 -67.59
C LEU A 4 -27.14 2.68 -67.70
N LEU A 5 -26.71 1.43 -67.42
CA LEU A 5 -25.84 0.90 -66.36
C LEU A 5 -25.72 -0.67 -66.42
N PHE A 6 -24.66 -1.19 -65.78
CA PHE A 6 -24.49 -2.44 -64.99
C PHE A 6 -24.29 -3.87 -65.59
N LEU A 7 -23.32 -4.56 -64.96
CA LEU A 7 -23.05 -6.02 -64.74
C LEU A 7 -21.74 -6.49 -65.41
N ALA A 8 -20.84 -7.25 -64.79
CA ALA A 8 -20.65 -7.76 -63.44
C ALA A 8 -19.18 -8.23 -63.37
N ALA A 9 -18.44 -7.90 -62.30
CA ALA A 9 -17.12 -8.48 -62.03
C ALA A 9 -17.19 -9.16 -60.66
N GLY A 10 -17.50 -10.46 -60.68
CA GLY A 10 -17.38 -11.33 -59.52
C GLY A 10 -15.93 -11.74 -59.33
N VAL A 11 -15.30 -11.24 -58.27
CA VAL A 11 -13.95 -11.61 -57.84
C VAL A 11 -13.92 -11.59 -56.31
N LEU A 12 -13.65 -12.76 -55.72
CA LEU A 12 -13.19 -13.02 -54.35
C LEU A 12 -14.04 -12.47 -53.19
N SER A 13 -14.99 -13.30 -52.71
CA SER A 13 -15.45 -13.27 -51.31
C SER A 13 -14.90 -14.49 -50.58
N ALA A 14 -13.60 -14.46 -50.30
CA ALA A 14 -12.98 -15.31 -49.30
C ALA A 14 -11.93 -14.45 -48.61
N LEU A 15 -12.27 -13.83 -47.48
CA LEU A 15 -11.34 -13.36 -46.46
C LEU A 15 -12.12 -12.80 -45.26
N ASN A 16 -11.63 -13.17 -44.08
CA ASN A 16 -11.94 -12.63 -42.76
C ASN A 16 -13.18 -13.21 -42.05
N LEU A 17 -13.12 -14.51 -41.75
CA LEU A 17 -13.57 -14.97 -40.43
C LEU A 17 -12.59 -14.36 -39.41
N TYR A 18 -12.81 -13.10 -39.02
CA TYR A 18 -12.23 -12.58 -37.80
C TYR A 18 -12.64 -13.54 -36.68
N SER A 19 -11.65 -14.08 -35.99
CA SER A 19 -11.82 -14.78 -34.73
C SER A 19 -12.75 -13.96 -33.84
N ALA A 20 -14.00 -14.41 -33.71
CA ALA A 20 -14.84 -14.00 -32.60
C ALA A 20 -14.16 -14.56 -31.35
N GLN A 21 -13.18 -13.83 -30.81
CA GLN A 21 -12.57 -14.15 -29.54
C GLN A 21 -13.69 -14.15 -28.51
N MET A 22 -13.80 -15.26 -27.78
CA MET A 22 -14.81 -15.48 -26.74
C MET A 22 -14.55 -14.49 -25.59
N ILE A 23 -15.08 -13.26 -25.69
CA ILE A 23 -14.89 -12.21 -24.69
C ILE A 23 -15.59 -12.55 -23.36
N ASN A 24 -16.52 -13.52 -23.34
CA ASN A 24 -17.34 -13.87 -22.17
C ASN A 24 -17.11 -15.31 -21.64
N GLY A 25 -15.93 -15.90 -21.86
CA GLY A 25 -15.60 -17.21 -21.27
C GLY A 25 -15.39 -17.14 -19.75
N ILE A 26 -15.59 -18.28 -19.06
CA ILE A 26 -15.21 -18.42 -17.65
C ILE A 26 -13.75 -18.87 -17.61
N ALA A 27 -12.88 -18.08 -16.98
CA ALA A 27 -11.47 -18.39 -16.80
C ALA A 27 -11.25 -19.38 -15.64
N ALA A 28 -11.97 -19.18 -14.54
CA ALA A 28 -11.93 -20.05 -13.37
C ALA A 28 -13.23 -19.99 -12.56
N ILE A 29 -13.42 -20.95 -11.66
CA ILE A 29 -14.48 -20.97 -10.65
C ILE A 29 -13.82 -21.18 -9.29
N VAL A 30 -14.15 -20.33 -8.31
CA VAL A 30 -13.61 -20.38 -6.94
C VAL A 30 -14.78 -20.39 -5.97
N GLU A 31 -14.96 -21.48 -5.20
CA GLU A 31 -16.08 -21.62 -4.24
C GLU A 31 -17.48 -21.36 -4.86
N ASN A 32 -17.63 -21.77 -6.13
CA ASN A 32 -18.81 -21.56 -6.98
C ASN A 32 -18.99 -20.13 -7.53
N GLU A 33 -18.06 -19.22 -7.27
CA GLU A 33 -18.03 -17.89 -7.88
C GLU A 33 -17.18 -17.93 -9.17
N PRO A 34 -17.74 -17.56 -10.33
CA PRO A 34 -16.99 -17.52 -11.58
C PRO A 34 -16.05 -16.30 -11.63
N ILE A 35 -14.92 -16.51 -12.28
CA ILE A 35 -13.99 -15.47 -12.74
C ILE A 35 -14.03 -15.50 -14.26
N THR A 36 -14.42 -14.40 -14.88
CA THR A 36 -14.55 -14.30 -16.33
C THR A 36 -13.23 -13.92 -17.01
N LEU A 37 -13.08 -14.29 -18.29
CA LEU A 37 -11.96 -13.83 -19.11
C LEU A 37 -11.93 -12.31 -19.22
N TYR A 38 -13.09 -11.66 -19.29
CA TYR A 38 -13.20 -10.21 -19.29
C TYR A 38 -12.50 -9.60 -18.07
N GLU A 39 -12.81 -10.08 -16.86
CA GLU A 39 -12.17 -9.59 -15.63
C GLU A 39 -10.66 -9.79 -15.63
N VAL A 40 -10.20 -10.97 -16.08
CA VAL A 40 -8.77 -11.27 -16.17
C VAL A 40 -8.07 -10.29 -17.11
N TYR A 41 -8.60 -10.07 -18.32
CA TYR A 41 -8.00 -9.16 -19.29
C TYR A 41 -8.10 -7.70 -18.85
N SER A 42 -9.23 -7.28 -18.29
CA SER A 42 -9.40 -5.92 -17.76
C SER A 42 -8.38 -5.64 -16.65
N LEU A 43 -8.22 -6.57 -15.70
CA LEU A 43 -7.27 -6.39 -14.61
C LEU A 43 -5.81 -6.45 -15.10
N LYS A 44 -5.52 -7.33 -16.06
CA LYS A 44 -4.22 -7.43 -16.71
C LYS A 44 -3.80 -6.11 -17.35
N GLU A 45 -4.68 -5.50 -18.14
CA GLU A 45 -4.40 -4.21 -18.81
C GLU A 45 -4.31 -3.06 -17.80
N GLN A 46 -5.17 -3.05 -16.78
CA GLN A 46 -5.14 -2.03 -15.72
C GLN A 46 -3.83 -2.06 -14.92
N LEU A 47 -3.36 -3.24 -14.53
CA LEU A 47 -2.15 -3.42 -13.73
C LEU A 47 -0.88 -3.59 -14.56
N LYS A 48 -0.99 -3.64 -15.89
CA LYS A 48 0.11 -3.91 -16.82
C LYS A 48 0.90 -5.17 -16.43
N THR A 49 0.19 -6.25 -16.14
CA THR A 49 0.75 -7.50 -15.61
C THR A 49 0.49 -8.69 -16.56
N THR A 50 0.81 -9.92 -16.14
CA THR A 50 0.52 -11.14 -16.90
C THR A 50 -0.91 -11.61 -16.68
N GLU A 51 -1.46 -12.38 -17.61
CA GLU A 51 -2.78 -13.01 -17.46
C GLU A 51 -2.83 -13.93 -16.24
N GLN A 52 -1.73 -14.66 -15.98
CA GLN A 52 -1.61 -15.54 -14.83
C GLN A 52 -1.64 -14.77 -13.51
N ASP A 53 -0.95 -13.64 -13.42
CA ASP A 53 -0.93 -12.81 -12.21
C ASP A 53 -2.28 -12.14 -11.98
N ALA A 54 -2.92 -11.63 -13.04
CA ALA A 54 -4.28 -11.10 -12.97
C ALA A 54 -5.28 -12.16 -12.50
N LEU A 55 -5.23 -13.38 -13.07
CA LEU A 55 -6.08 -14.49 -12.64
C LEU A 55 -5.81 -14.87 -11.17
N ASN A 56 -4.55 -14.90 -10.74
CA ASN A 56 -4.20 -15.20 -9.35
C ASN A 56 -4.74 -14.14 -8.36
N LEU A 57 -4.72 -12.86 -8.74
CA LEU A 57 -5.30 -11.78 -7.95
C LEU A 57 -6.82 -11.93 -7.86
N LEU A 58 -7.50 -12.26 -8.96
CA LEU A 58 -8.94 -12.50 -8.96
C LEU A 58 -9.32 -13.75 -8.16
N ILE A 59 -8.51 -14.81 -8.22
CA ILE A 59 -8.71 -15.98 -7.37
C ILE A 59 -8.60 -15.58 -5.89
N ARG A 60 -7.59 -14.78 -5.53
CA ARG A 60 -7.44 -14.29 -4.17
C ARG A 60 -8.65 -13.47 -3.72
N ASP A 61 -9.12 -12.56 -4.58
CA ASP A 61 -10.31 -11.74 -4.33
C ASP A 61 -11.56 -12.61 -4.05
N ARG A 62 -11.82 -13.65 -4.86
CA ARG A 62 -12.93 -14.58 -4.58
C ARG A 62 -12.76 -15.39 -3.31
N LEU A 63 -11.54 -15.75 -2.94
CA LEU A 63 -11.26 -16.42 -1.67
C LEU A 63 -11.54 -15.49 -0.48
N GLU A 64 -11.21 -14.21 -0.60
CA GLU A 64 -11.54 -13.20 0.40
C GLU A 64 -13.06 -13.05 0.55
N ASP A 65 -13.80 -12.97 -0.56
CA ASP A 65 -15.27 -12.90 -0.54
C ASP A 65 -15.91 -14.12 0.13
N ALA A 66 -15.44 -15.32 -0.22
CA ALA A 66 -15.89 -16.56 0.40
C ALA A 66 -15.63 -16.53 1.92
N GLN A 67 -14.46 -16.01 2.33
CA GLN A 67 -14.10 -15.96 3.74
C GLN A 67 -14.86 -14.88 4.52
N ILE A 68 -15.13 -13.72 3.90
CA ILE A 68 -16.01 -12.68 4.43
C ILE A 68 -17.41 -13.27 4.72
N LYS A 69 -17.96 -14.04 3.77
CA LYS A 69 -19.23 -14.77 3.94
C LYS A 69 -19.14 -15.79 5.08
N ASN A 70 -18.10 -16.62 5.12
CA ASN A 70 -17.92 -17.65 6.16
C ASN A 70 -17.81 -17.06 7.58
N LEU A 71 -17.15 -15.93 7.72
CA LEU A 71 -16.99 -15.23 9.00
C LEU A 71 -18.19 -14.31 9.34
N ASN A 72 -19.20 -14.24 8.47
CA ASN A 72 -20.36 -13.35 8.59
C ASN A 72 -19.96 -11.88 8.83
N LEU A 73 -18.91 -11.42 8.14
CA LEU A 73 -18.51 -10.03 8.21
C LEU A 73 -19.50 -9.17 7.43
N SER A 74 -19.91 -8.05 8.02
CA SER A 74 -20.87 -7.13 7.42
C SER A 74 -20.42 -5.68 7.63
N VAL A 75 -20.85 -4.79 6.74
CA VAL A 75 -20.73 -3.34 6.90
C VAL A 75 -22.14 -2.79 7.09
N THR A 76 -22.33 -2.04 8.17
CA THR A 76 -23.62 -1.40 8.43
C THR A 76 -23.79 -0.16 7.54
N PRO A 77 -25.02 0.25 7.22
CA PRO A 77 -25.26 1.49 6.49
C PRO A 77 -24.65 2.73 7.18
N PHE A 78 -24.58 2.72 8.51
CA PHE A 78 -23.95 3.78 9.29
C PHE A 78 -22.44 3.84 9.04
N GLU A 79 -21.73 2.71 9.18
CA GLU A 79 -20.29 2.65 8.91
C GLU A 79 -19.96 3.08 7.48
N LEU A 80 -20.75 2.63 6.50
CA LEU A 80 -20.55 3.00 5.10
C LEU A 80 -20.72 4.51 4.89
N ASN A 81 -21.79 5.10 5.44
CA ASN A 81 -22.03 6.54 5.30
C ASN A 81 -20.96 7.38 6.02
N ASP A 82 -20.54 6.96 7.22
CA ASP A 82 -19.46 7.61 7.97
C ASP A 82 -18.14 7.59 7.18
N ARG A 83 -17.81 6.45 6.55
CA ARG A 83 -16.65 6.34 5.67
C ARG A 83 -16.73 7.25 4.45
N ILE A 84 -17.91 7.38 3.84
CA ILE A 84 -18.14 8.30 2.70
C ILE A 84 -17.92 9.74 3.14
N GLU A 85 -18.47 10.14 4.29
CA GLU A 85 -18.32 11.49 4.83
C GLU A 85 -16.86 11.81 5.15
N ALA A 86 -16.12 10.87 5.73
CA ALA A 86 -14.70 11.02 5.98
C ALA A 86 -13.91 11.25 4.67
N ILE A 87 -14.21 10.49 3.61
CA ILE A 87 -13.59 10.66 2.29
C ILE A 87 -13.96 12.02 1.69
N ALA A 88 -15.23 12.43 1.74
CA ALA A 88 -15.68 13.73 1.23
C ALA A 88 -14.95 14.88 1.95
N LYS A 89 -14.87 14.83 3.28
CA LYS A 89 -14.18 15.82 4.11
C LYS A 89 -12.69 15.88 3.82
N GLN A 90 -12.03 14.74 3.62
CA GLN A 90 -10.62 14.68 3.23
C GLN A 90 -10.37 15.39 1.88
N ASN A 91 -11.36 15.36 0.98
CA ASN A 91 -11.32 16.05 -0.31
C ASN A 91 -11.83 17.51 -0.23
N GLY A 92 -12.12 18.04 0.96
CA GLY A 92 -12.66 19.39 1.14
C GLY A 92 -14.08 19.57 0.55
N MET A 93 -14.82 18.48 0.37
CA MET A 93 -16.14 18.46 -0.25
C MET A 93 -17.23 18.14 0.77
N THR A 94 -18.42 18.69 0.54
CA THR A 94 -19.65 18.17 1.15
C THR A 94 -20.06 16.84 0.51
N ASN A 95 -20.88 16.03 1.19
CA ASN A 95 -21.39 14.77 0.64
C ASN A 95 -22.11 14.96 -0.71
N ALA A 96 -22.84 16.06 -0.89
CA ALA A 96 -23.51 16.38 -2.15
C ALA A 96 -22.49 16.67 -3.27
N GLN A 97 -21.48 17.50 -3.01
CA GLN A 97 -20.41 17.80 -3.96
C GLN A 97 -19.60 16.55 -4.31
N PHE A 98 -19.29 15.72 -3.33
CA PHE A 98 -18.56 14.48 -3.53
C PHE A 98 -19.35 13.52 -4.44
N ARG A 99 -20.65 13.31 -4.18
CA ARG A 99 -21.51 12.51 -5.07
C ARG A 99 -21.51 13.05 -6.50
N SER A 100 -21.66 14.36 -6.68
CA SER A 100 -21.62 14.97 -8.01
C SER A 100 -20.26 14.79 -8.69
N SER A 101 -19.16 14.83 -7.93
CA SER A 101 -17.81 14.58 -8.45
C SER A 101 -17.65 13.14 -8.97
N ILE A 102 -18.14 12.13 -8.24
CA ILE A 102 -18.11 10.72 -8.67
C ILE A 102 -18.89 10.53 -9.97
N GLN A 103 -20.09 11.13 -10.05
CA GLN A 103 -20.92 11.05 -11.26
C GLN A 103 -20.27 11.77 -12.46
N ALA A 104 -19.60 12.91 -12.23
CA ALA A 104 -18.86 13.62 -13.27
C ALA A 104 -17.66 12.82 -13.80
N GLN A 105 -17.10 11.90 -12.99
CA GLN A 105 -16.05 10.96 -13.41
C GLN A 105 -16.60 9.75 -14.18
N GLY A 106 -17.91 9.69 -14.41
CA GLY A 106 -18.56 8.62 -15.16
C GLY A 106 -18.87 7.36 -14.36
N MET A 107 -18.78 7.41 -13.03
CA MET A 107 -19.13 6.29 -12.14
C MET A 107 -20.50 6.53 -11.49
N ASP A 108 -21.36 5.51 -11.46
CA ASP A 108 -22.60 5.59 -10.70
C ASP A 108 -22.31 5.58 -9.19
N PHE A 109 -23.08 6.35 -8.43
CA PHE A 109 -22.84 6.47 -6.99
C PHE A 109 -23.17 5.18 -6.23
N LEU A 110 -24.11 4.37 -6.70
CA LEU A 110 -24.38 3.06 -6.12
C LEU A 110 -23.20 2.12 -6.34
N ASP A 111 -22.62 2.11 -7.54
CA ASP A 111 -21.43 1.29 -7.84
C ASP A 111 -20.25 1.71 -6.96
N PHE A 112 -20.05 3.02 -6.77
CA PHE A 112 -19.05 3.53 -5.82
C PHE A 112 -19.30 3.01 -4.41
N LYS A 113 -20.54 3.06 -3.92
CA LYS A 113 -20.91 2.58 -2.59
C LYS A 113 -20.63 1.08 -2.43
N ASN A 114 -21.00 0.28 -3.43
CA ASN A 114 -20.78 -1.17 -3.42
C ASN A 114 -19.28 -1.49 -3.40
N ASN A 115 -18.48 -0.78 -4.20
CA ASN A 115 -17.01 -0.95 -4.22
C ASN A 115 -16.38 -0.52 -2.90
N LEU A 116 -16.87 0.55 -2.27
CA LEU A 116 -16.40 0.99 -0.96
C LEU A 116 -16.76 -0.02 0.13
N GLU A 117 -17.99 -0.54 0.12
CA GLU A 117 -18.44 -1.59 1.04
C GLU A 117 -17.57 -2.83 0.93
N HIS A 118 -17.30 -3.30 -0.30
CA HIS A 118 -16.40 -4.44 -0.55
C HIS A 118 -15.01 -4.22 0.04
N LYS A 119 -14.39 -3.05 -0.20
CA LYS A 119 -13.09 -2.69 0.42
C LYS A 119 -13.16 -2.66 1.94
N MET A 120 -14.24 -2.15 2.53
CA MET A 120 -14.41 -2.13 3.99
C MET A 120 -14.56 -3.55 4.57
N LEU A 121 -15.20 -4.47 3.85
CA LEU A 121 -15.28 -5.89 4.23
C LEU A 121 -13.90 -6.54 4.17
N GLN A 122 -13.11 -6.27 3.14
CA GLN A 122 -11.71 -6.70 3.08
C GLN A 122 -10.92 -6.16 4.27
N GLU A 123 -10.94 -4.85 4.53
CA GLU A 123 -10.28 -4.24 5.69
C GLU A 123 -10.66 -4.94 7.01
N LYS A 124 -11.95 -5.27 7.20
CA LYS A 124 -12.45 -6.04 8.35
C LYS A 124 -11.88 -7.46 8.39
N LEU A 125 -11.82 -8.17 7.27
CA LEU A 125 -11.21 -9.50 7.17
C LEU A 125 -9.73 -9.45 7.58
N TYR A 126 -8.94 -8.57 6.95
CA TYR A 126 -7.52 -8.42 7.25
C TYR A 126 -7.28 -8.08 8.72
N LYS A 127 -8.07 -7.16 9.29
CA LYS A 127 -8.01 -6.81 10.72
C LYS A 127 -8.35 -8.00 11.63
N SER A 128 -9.32 -8.83 11.25
CA SER A 128 -9.71 -10.00 12.03
C SER A 128 -8.59 -11.04 12.10
N ILE A 129 -7.89 -11.26 10.99
CA ILE A 129 -6.74 -12.16 10.90
C ILE A 129 -5.57 -11.58 11.71
N ALA A 130 -5.22 -10.32 11.46
CA ALA A 130 -4.08 -9.65 12.09
C ALA A 130 -4.20 -9.54 13.63
N ALA A 131 -5.42 -9.50 14.16
CA ALA A 131 -5.66 -9.45 15.61
C ALA A 131 -5.17 -10.71 16.35
N GLU A 132 -4.94 -11.83 15.67
CA GLU A 132 -4.37 -13.03 16.28
C GLU A 132 -2.86 -12.93 16.48
N ALA A 133 -2.14 -12.18 15.62
CA ALA A 133 -0.68 -12.04 15.68
C ALA A 133 -0.21 -11.44 17.01
N GLY A 134 -0.93 -10.44 17.54
CA GLY A 134 -0.57 -9.75 18.77
C GLY A 134 -0.71 -10.56 20.05
N LYS A 135 -1.57 -11.60 20.06
CA LYS A 135 -1.86 -12.39 21.28
C LYS A 135 -0.64 -13.16 21.81
N ASN A 136 0.30 -13.43 20.92
CA ASN A 136 1.43 -14.31 21.19
C ASN A 136 2.74 -13.57 21.42
N ILE A 137 2.76 -12.24 21.38
CA ILE A 137 3.98 -11.44 21.52
C ILE A 137 4.19 -11.10 22.99
N ASN A 138 5.38 -11.41 23.48
CA ASN A 138 5.82 -11.08 24.81
C ASN A 138 7.31 -10.74 24.80
N GLU A 139 7.81 -10.26 25.93
CA GLU A 139 9.21 -9.86 26.07
C GLU A 139 10.21 -10.98 25.80
N GLN A 140 9.89 -12.22 26.18
CA GLN A 140 10.76 -13.37 25.95
C GLN A 140 10.93 -13.64 24.44
N LYS A 141 9.84 -13.59 23.67
CA LYS A 141 9.89 -13.73 22.21
C LYS A 141 10.55 -12.55 21.53
N ALA A 142 10.28 -11.32 21.99
CA ALA A 142 10.96 -10.14 21.49
C ALA A 142 12.48 -10.26 21.69
N LYS A 143 12.90 -10.70 22.88
CA LYS A 143 14.32 -10.95 23.15
C LYS A 143 14.90 -12.07 22.27
N ALA A 144 14.22 -13.20 22.13
CA ALA A 144 14.67 -14.27 21.24
C ALA A 144 14.77 -13.82 19.78
N TYR A 145 13.82 -12.99 19.32
CA TYR A 145 13.84 -12.41 17.98
C TYR A 145 15.02 -11.46 17.79
N PHE A 146 15.29 -10.61 18.78
CA PHE A 146 16.48 -9.74 18.80
C PHE A 146 17.78 -10.53 18.76
N ASP A 147 17.92 -11.55 19.61
CA ASP A 147 19.12 -12.39 19.69
C ASP A 147 19.35 -13.18 18.39
N ALA A 148 18.27 -13.59 17.70
CA ALA A 148 18.34 -14.31 16.43
C ALA A 148 18.57 -13.41 15.20
N ASN A 149 18.30 -12.09 15.31
CA ASN A 149 18.38 -11.15 14.20
C ASN A 149 19.22 -9.90 14.54
N PRO A 150 20.44 -10.03 15.08
CA PRO A 150 21.21 -8.90 15.58
C PRO A 150 21.53 -7.85 14.51
N ASP A 151 21.65 -8.29 13.24
CA ASP A 151 21.92 -7.40 12.11
C ASP A 151 20.77 -6.44 11.81
N LYS A 152 19.51 -6.83 12.05
CA LYS A 152 18.34 -5.96 11.86
C LYS A 152 18.29 -4.81 12.85
N PHE A 153 18.97 -4.96 13.99
CA PHE A 153 18.97 -3.99 15.08
C PHE A 153 20.32 -3.26 15.21
N LYS A 154 21.18 -3.36 14.20
CA LYS A 154 22.40 -2.56 14.12
C LYS A 154 22.02 -1.10 13.90
N VAL A 155 22.62 -0.25 14.72
CA VAL A 155 22.50 1.20 14.59
C VAL A 155 23.88 1.79 14.34
N PHE A 156 23.91 3.03 13.86
CA PHE A 156 25.16 3.76 13.71
C PHE A 156 25.77 4.09 15.07
N SER A 157 27.10 4.18 15.18
CA SER A 157 27.74 4.69 16.39
C SER A 157 27.64 6.22 16.43
N THR A 158 28.09 6.85 15.34
CA THR A 158 28.06 8.31 15.17
C THR A 158 27.50 8.65 13.79
N ALA A 159 26.61 9.63 13.71
CA ALA A 159 26.15 10.19 12.45
C ALA A 159 26.72 11.60 12.27
N ARG A 160 27.33 11.88 11.12
CA ARG A 160 27.66 13.26 10.72
C ARG A 160 26.46 13.84 9.98
N VAL A 161 25.91 14.91 10.53
CA VAL A 161 24.70 15.55 10.00
C VAL A 161 24.92 17.03 9.81
N VAL A 162 24.18 17.62 8.88
CA VAL A 162 24.01 19.08 8.79
C VAL A 162 22.61 19.42 9.29
N VAL A 163 22.53 20.19 10.36
CA VAL A 163 21.28 20.69 10.93
C VAL A 163 20.91 21.97 10.21
N TYR A 164 19.70 22.02 9.64
CA TYR A 164 19.07 23.19 9.08
C TYR A 164 17.95 23.64 10.03
N ARG A 165 17.99 24.88 10.48
CA ARG A 165 17.04 25.44 11.45
C ARG A 165 16.33 26.65 10.89
N ALA A 166 15.00 26.68 11.00
CA ALA A 166 14.17 27.80 10.57
C ALA A 166 12.93 27.96 11.47
N LYS A 167 12.27 29.12 11.43
CA LYS A 167 10.99 29.34 12.13
C LYS A 167 9.79 28.73 11.40
N ASP A 168 9.94 28.48 10.12
CA ASP A 168 8.90 27.97 9.23
C ASP A 168 9.37 26.63 8.63
N PRO A 169 8.61 25.53 8.79
CA PRO A 169 8.97 24.24 8.24
C PRO A 169 8.96 24.22 6.71
N ASP A 170 8.16 25.05 6.05
CA ASP A 170 8.10 25.09 4.58
C ASP A 170 9.40 25.64 3.98
N LEU A 171 10.09 26.54 4.70
CA LEU A 171 11.44 27.00 4.32
C LEU A 171 12.47 25.86 4.36
N LEU A 172 12.34 24.91 5.30
CA LEU A 172 13.22 23.75 5.39
C LEU A 172 12.96 22.78 4.24
N GLU A 173 11.69 22.57 3.86
CA GLU A 173 11.34 21.77 2.69
C GLU A 173 11.88 22.41 1.40
N ALA A 174 11.72 23.72 1.23
CA ALA A 174 12.30 24.45 0.11
C ALA A 174 13.84 24.37 0.09
N GLN A 175 14.48 24.33 1.25
CA GLN A 175 15.94 24.23 1.36
C GLN A 175 16.49 22.92 0.76
N LYS A 176 15.71 21.82 0.75
CA LYS A 176 16.15 20.52 0.19
C LYS A 176 16.48 20.59 -1.29
N THR A 177 15.81 21.46 -2.05
CA THR A 177 15.99 21.60 -3.49
C THR A 177 16.80 22.84 -3.87
N SER A 178 17.06 23.73 -2.91
CA SER A 178 17.82 24.95 -3.16
C SER A 178 19.33 24.67 -3.20
N PRO A 179 20.05 25.11 -4.25
CA PRO A 179 21.51 24.95 -4.34
C PRO A 179 22.27 25.89 -3.39
N LYS A 180 21.60 26.87 -2.80
CA LYS A 180 22.17 27.83 -1.84
C LYS A 180 21.37 27.81 -0.54
N LEU A 181 22.01 28.24 0.54
CA LEU A 181 21.32 28.46 1.81
C LEU A 181 20.31 29.59 1.64
N LEU A 182 19.06 29.33 2.01
CA LEU A 182 17.96 30.28 1.95
C LEU A 182 18.02 31.25 3.14
N ASP A 183 17.59 32.49 2.92
CA ASP A 183 17.51 33.49 3.99
C ASP A 183 16.55 33.03 5.09
N GLY A 184 16.98 33.15 6.34
CA GLY A 184 16.22 32.68 7.50
C GLY A 184 16.46 31.21 7.86
N VAL A 185 17.24 30.47 7.07
CA VAL A 185 17.72 29.12 7.41
C VAL A 185 19.14 29.21 7.98
N GLN A 186 19.31 28.72 9.20
CA GLN A 186 20.61 28.56 9.84
C GLN A 186 21.12 27.14 9.65
N THR A 187 22.42 26.97 9.46
CA THR A 187 23.01 25.65 9.24
C THR A 187 24.19 25.40 10.17
N GLN A 188 24.30 24.18 10.69
CA GLN A 188 25.43 23.74 11.51
C GLN A 188 25.76 22.27 11.24
N GLU A 189 27.03 21.95 11.03
CA GLU A 189 27.48 20.56 10.97
C GLU A 189 27.74 20.03 12.38
N VAL A 190 27.18 18.87 12.69
CA VAL A 190 27.22 18.24 14.02
C VAL A 190 27.49 16.75 13.88
N SER A 191 28.29 16.20 14.79
CA SER A 191 28.41 14.75 14.96
C SER A 191 27.52 14.32 16.11
N LEU A 192 26.60 13.41 15.83
CA LEU A 192 25.61 12.91 16.78
C LEU A 192 25.93 11.46 17.12
N ASP A 193 26.26 11.21 18.38
CA ASP A 193 26.43 9.86 18.91
C ASP A 193 25.07 9.27 19.26
N TYR A 194 24.81 8.03 18.83
CA TYR A 194 23.48 7.40 18.98
C TYR A 194 23.01 7.38 20.44
N GLN A 195 23.92 7.14 21.40
CA GLN A 195 23.60 7.06 22.84
C GLN A 195 23.40 8.42 23.51
N SER A 196 23.85 9.50 22.88
CA SER A 196 23.90 10.84 23.48
C SER A 196 22.75 11.73 23.02
N ILE A 197 21.91 11.25 22.11
CA ILE A 197 20.79 11.99 21.52
C ILE A 197 19.44 11.39 21.96
N ASP A 198 18.39 12.16 21.77
CA ASP A 198 17.02 11.68 22.01
C ASP A 198 16.71 10.41 21.18
N PRO A 199 16.10 9.36 21.78
CA PRO A 199 15.83 8.10 21.09
C PRO A 199 14.98 8.25 19.81
N ARG A 200 14.06 9.21 19.77
CA ARG A 200 13.24 9.46 18.58
C ARG A 200 14.10 10.05 17.47
N LEU A 201 14.99 11.00 17.79
CA LEU A 201 15.93 11.54 16.81
C LEU A 201 16.90 10.45 16.31
N ALA A 202 17.41 9.59 17.19
CA ALA A 202 18.27 8.48 16.83
C ALA A 202 17.61 7.51 15.84
N ALA A 203 16.33 7.17 16.08
CA ALA A 203 15.54 6.33 15.20
C ALA A 203 15.32 7.00 13.83
N ILE A 204 14.97 8.29 13.81
CA ILE A 204 14.78 9.06 12.57
C ILE A 204 16.07 9.04 11.73
N ILE A 205 17.21 9.44 12.32
CA ILE A 205 18.50 9.44 11.62
C ILE A 205 18.86 8.02 11.14
N SER A 206 18.59 6.98 11.94
CA SER A 206 18.85 5.60 11.56
C SER A 206 18.03 5.18 10.33
N SER A 207 16.77 5.63 10.23
CA SER A 207 15.87 5.36 9.11
C SER A 207 16.11 6.22 7.86
N THR A 208 16.77 7.37 7.97
CA THR A 208 17.08 8.26 6.83
C THR A 208 18.38 7.83 6.15
N ASN A 209 18.40 7.70 4.82
CA ASN A 209 19.61 7.27 4.10
C ASN A 209 20.71 8.33 4.15
N ASN A 210 21.95 7.91 3.92
CA ASN A 210 23.05 8.86 3.70
C ASN A 210 22.79 9.66 2.42
N GLY A 211 22.93 10.97 2.50
CA GLY A 211 22.59 11.94 1.47
C GLY A 211 21.17 12.48 1.55
N ASP A 212 20.29 11.89 2.36
CA ASP A 212 18.89 12.30 2.47
C ASP A 212 18.65 13.24 3.66
N TYR A 213 17.58 14.02 3.54
CA TYR A 213 17.08 14.90 4.59
C TYR A 213 15.99 14.20 5.41
N THR A 214 15.96 14.47 6.72
CA THR A 214 14.82 14.13 7.56
C THR A 214 13.60 15.00 7.23
N GLN A 215 12.44 14.67 7.79
CA GLN A 215 11.34 15.62 7.87
C GLN A 215 11.67 16.72 8.89
N PRO A 216 11.12 17.95 8.75
CA PRO A 216 11.21 19.00 9.74
C PRO A 216 10.66 18.53 11.09
N LEU A 217 11.48 18.64 12.13
CA LEU A 217 11.15 18.26 13.48
C LEU A 217 10.88 19.53 14.29
N GLN A 218 9.79 19.52 15.05
CA GLN A 218 9.45 20.64 15.91
C GLN A 218 10.36 20.66 17.14
N GLY A 219 11.16 21.72 17.25
CA GLY A 219 11.89 22.10 18.46
C GLY A 219 11.07 23.07 19.33
N PRO A 220 11.66 23.57 20.43
CA PRO A 220 10.97 24.47 21.36
C PRO A 220 10.46 25.76 20.70
N ASP A 221 11.30 26.42 19.90
CA ASP A 221 11.03 27.74 19.29
C ASP A 221 11.29 27.78 17.77
N SER A 222 11.69 26.65 17.18
CA SER A 222 12.07 26.52 15.77
C SER A 222 11.82 25.11 15.25
N PHE A 223 11.98 24.93 13.95
CA PHE A 223 12.01 23.63 13.29
C PHE A 223 13.44 23.29 12.89
N ASP A 224 13.79 22.02 13.06
CA ASP A 224 15.10 21.47 12.72
C ASP A 224 14.94 20.35 11.69
N MET A 225 15.77 20.38 10.66
CA MET A 225 15.84 19.35 9.62
C MET A 225 17.29 18.89 9.47
N PHE A 226 17.53 17.59 9.40
CA PHE A 226 18.87 17.03 9.38
C PHE A 226 19.17 16.43 8.02
N LEU A 227 20.25 16.86 7.38
CA LEU A 227 20.86 16.14 6.26
C LEU A 227 21.83 15.11 6.82
N VAL A 228 21.58 13.82 6.57
CA VAL A 228 22.48 12.75 7.03
C VAL A 228 23.63 12.62 6.04
N LYS A 229 24.82 13.16 6.33
CA LYS A 229 25.96 13.05 5.41
C LYS A 229 26.48 11.61 5.39
N GLU A 230 26.71 11.06 6.57
CA GLU A 230 27.19 9.69 6.73
C GLU A 230 26.90 9.14 8.12
N LYS A 231 26.83 7.81 8.20
CA LYS A 231 26.75 7.02 9.42
C LYS A 231 28.05 6.25 9.58
N ILE A 232 28.72 6.44 10.72
CA ILE A 232 30.04 5.92 11.00
C ILE A 232 29.95 4.87 12.10
N GLY A 233 30.56 3.72 11.85
CA GLY A 233 30.51 2.58 12.74
C GLY A 233 29.12 1.95 12.81
N SER A 234 29.05 0.75 13.37
CA SER A 234 27.78 0.17 13.76
C SER A 234 27.96 -0.67 15.01
N TYR A 235 26.94 -0.70 15.84
CA TYR A 235 26.85 -1.61 16.97
C TYR A 235 25.40 -2.03 17.16
N THR A 236 25.19 -3.11 17.91
CA THR A 236 23.85 -3.55 18.29
C THR A 236 23.60 -3.04 19.71
N PRO A 237 22.63 -2.12 19.93
CA PRO A 237 22.26 -1.64 21.26
C PRO A 237 21.77 -2.77 22.16
N SER A 238 21.65 -2.52 23.46
CA SER A 238 21.07 -3.53 24.33
C SER A 238 19.58 -3.74 23.99
N PHE A 239 19.05 -4.93 24.25
CA PHE A 239 17.62 -5.20 24.06
C PHE A 239 16.73 -4.18 24.79
N ALA A 240 17.16 -3.68 25.95
CA ALA A 240 16.40 -2.68 26.70
C ALA A 240 16.26 -1.35 25.95
N ASP A 241 17.30 -0.92 25.23
CA ASP A 241 17.34 0.37 24.53
C ASP A 241 16.48 0.36 23.26
N VAL A 242 16.27 -0.82 22.65
CA VAL A 242 15.53 -0.98 21.39
C VAL A 242 14.27 -1.84 21.54
N LYS A 243 13.83 -2.11 22.77
CA LYS A 243 12.73 -3.04 23.08
C LYS A 243 11.48 -2.76 22.26
N ASP A 244 11.04 -1.51 22.19
CA ASP A 244 9.82 -1.13 21.49
C ASP A 244 9.94 -1.34 19.97
N ASN A 245 11.09 -1.00 19.38
CA ASN A 245 11.36 -1.23 17.97
C ASN A 245 11.40 -2.73 17.64
N VAL A 246 12.02 -3.54 18.52
CA VAL A 246 12.05 -5.01 18.38
C VAL A 246 10.64 -5.59 18.44
N ILE A 247 9.81 -5.15 19.40
CA ILE A 247 8.42 -5.61 19.54
C ILE A 247 7.61 -5.24 18.29
N ASN A 248 7.76 -4.02 17.79
CA ASN A 248 7.07 -3.57 16.58
C ASN A 248 7.48 -4.38 15.36
N GLU A 249 8.77 -4.56 15.12
CA GLU A 249 9.30 -5.37 14.00
C GLU A 249 8.85 -6.83 14.10
N LEU A 250 8.88 -7.42 15.30
CA LEU A 250 8.37 -8.77 15.54
C LEU A 250 6.87 -8.84 15.23
N TYR A 251 6.10 -7.84 15.67
CA TYR A 251 4.66 -7.79 15.42
C TYR A 251 4.33 -7.71 13.93
N GLN A 252 5.00 -6.85 13.18
CA GLN A 252 4.83 -6.76 11.73
C GLN A 252 5.18 -8.08 11.04
N GLY A 253 6.33 -8.69 11.40
CA GLY A 253 6.74 -9.97 10.83
C GLY A 253 5.77 -11.12 11.14
N GLU A 254 5.24 -11.19 12.36
CA GLU A 254 4.21 -12.17 12.74
C GLU A 254 2.89 -11.91 12.01
N GLN A 255 2.49 -10.66 11.80
CA GLN A 255 1.30 -10.31 11.01
C GLN A 255 1.45 -10.75 9.55
N GLU A 256 2.57 -10.45 8.91
CA GLU A 256 2.85 -10.85 7.52
C GLU A 256 2.84 -12.36 7.36
N LYS A 257 3.56 -13.06 8.26
CA LYS A 257 3.60 -14.52 8.26
C LYS A 257 2.23 -15.13 8.46
N LEU A 258 1.48 -14.66 9.46
CA LEU A 258 0.13 -15.14 9.73
C LEU A 258 -0.78 -14.92 8.51
N MET A 259 -0.70 -13.76 7.87
CA MET A 259 -1.49 -13.44 6.69
C MET A 259 -1.15 -14.38 5.52
N SER A 260 0.13 -14.62 5.27
CA SER A 260 0.59 -15.55 4.23
C SER A 260 0.10 -16.96 4.51
N ASP A 261 0.37 -17.49 5.70
CA ASP A 261 -0.03 -18.84 6.11
C ASP A 261 -1.55 -19.02 6.03
N TYR A 262 -2.31 -17.97 6.40
CA TYR A 262 -3.76 -17.98 6.36
C TYR A 262 -4.28 -18.15 4.93
N PHE A 263 -3.83 -17.30 4.00
CA PHE A 263 -4.30 -17.33 2.61
C PHE A 263 -3.77 -18.54 1.84
N GLU A 264 -2.58 -19.04 2.16
CA GLU A 264 -2.08 -20.31 1.62
C GLU A 264 -2.99 -21.48 2.04
N LYS A 265 -3.33 -21.57 3.32
CA LYS A 265 -4.26 -22.60 3.82
C LYS A 265 -5.66 -22.44 3.25
N LEU A 266 -6.14 -21.21 3.10
CA LEU A 266 -7.44 -20.92 2.50
C LEU A 266 -7.46 -21.40 1.05
N ARG A 267 -6.46 -21.03 0.25
CA ARG A 267 -6.32 -21.44 -1.15
C ARG A 267 -6.18 -22.96 -1.29
N ALA A 268 -5.41 -23.62 -0.42
CA ALA A 268 -5.21 -25.07 -0.47
C ALA A 268 -6.48 -25.87 -0.15
N LYS A 269 -7.39 -25.32 0.67
CA LYS A 269 -8.67 -25.94 1.01
C LYS A 269 -9.78 -25.62 0.00
N ALA A 270 -9.63 -24.53 -0.73
CA ALA A 270 -10.67 -24.03 -1.60
C ALA A 270 -10.86 -24.89 -2.85
N LYS A 271 -12.11 -24.99 -3.30
CA LYS A 271 -12.46 -25.59 -4.58
C LYS A 271 -12.20 -24.57 -5.70
N ILE A 272 -11.04 -24.72 -6.35
CA ILE A 272 -10.62 -23.87 -7.47
C ILE A 272 -10.55 -24.72 -8.73
N GLN A 273 -11.32 -24.34 -9.76
CA GLN A 273 -11.31 -24.98 -11.06
C GLN A 273 -10.92 -23.96 -12.13
N ILE A 274 -9.76 -24.14 -12.78
CA ILE A 274 -9.31 -23.31 -13.90
C ILE A 274 -9.79 -23.97 -15.20
N LEU A 275 -10.43 -23.19 -16.09
CA LEU A 275 -11.20 -23.72 -17.20
C LEU A 275 -10.58 -23.55 -18.60
N ARG A 276 -9.63 -22.63 -18.79
CA ARG A 276 -8.89 -22.32 -20.05
C ARG A 276 -9.75 -22.18 -21.31
#